data_AF-A0A952VJ79-F1
#
_entry.id   AF-A0A952VJ79-F1
#
_cell.length_a   1.000
_cell.length_b   1.000
_cell.length_c   1.000
_cell.angle_alpha   90.00
_cell.angle_beta   90.00
_cell.angle_gamma   90.00
#
_symmetry.space_group_name_H-M   'P 1'
#
loop_
_entity.id
_entity.type
_entity.pdbx_description
1 polymer ?
#
loop_
_entity_poly.entity_id
_entity_poly.type
_entity_poly.pdbx_seq_one_letter_code
_entity_poly.pdbx_strand_id
1 'polypeptide(L)'
;MAEDRIDESFLGENDVAQSREGSRLFVDLGSGAGAVPVRADLGRGAMLRSSHAIVVAFMVVLSAGGIMLMRQFGVGVKTASADFNVTLDRIDRPKIEAVRFETLMTTLESGDRPLQVDPSKILQPSPFELKVETATLVDNTPRETPEERAAREAAEAKARAVRDREQAIERALGTLRLQSIVGGRIPAARVNTQIVRAGDVVADFFAVKEIRDRSVILECDGKIYELGLTGIQIKP
;
A
#
# COMPACT_ATOMS: atom_id res chain seq x y z
N MET A 1 -17.00 -30.33 67.19
CA MET A 1 -16.81 -31.42 68.17
C MET A 1 -16.80 -32.71 67.37
N ALA A 2 -15.84 -33.59 67.66
CA ALA A 2 -15.45 -34.82 66.95
C ALA A 2 -14.45 -34.63 65.79
N GLU A 3 -13.20 -34.78 66.18
CA GLU A 3 -11.99 -35.06 65.41
C GLU A 3 -12.03 -36.44 64.72
N ASP A 4 -10.98 -36.65 63.92
CA ASP A 4 -10.22 -37.90 63.82
C ASP A 4 -10.44 -38.73 62.53
N ARG A 5 -9.44 -38.76 61.64
CA ARG A 5 -8.43 -39.82 61.61
C ARG A 5 -7.58 -39.74 60.33
N ILE A 6 -6.27 -39.73 60.52
CA ILE A 6 -5.21 -39.84 59.50
C ILE A 6 -5.08 -41.34 59.14
N ASP A 7 -4.98 -41.65 57.84
CA ASP A 7 -4.36 -42.89 57.36
C ASP A 7 -3.33 -42.54 56.27
N GLU A 8 -2.07 -42.43 56.71
CA GLU A 8 -0.89 -42.66 55.88
C GLU A 8 -0.66 -44.17 55.79
N SER A 9 -0.80 -44.73 54.59
CA SER A 9 0.03 -45.83 54.10
C SER A 9 -0.49 -46.22 52.72
N PHE A 10 0.33 -46.05 51.69
CA PHE A 10 0.55 -47.11 50.69
C PHE A 10 1.74 -46.71 49.81
N LEU A 11 2.91 -47.21 50.22
CA LEU A 11 4.04 -47.45 49.34
C LEU A 11 3.61 -48.49 48.29
N GLY A 12 3.71 -48.15 47.02
CA GLY A 12 3.61 -49.07 45.89
C GLY A 12 4.47 -48.51 44.77
N GLU A 13 5.75 -48.87 44.74
CA GLU A 13 6.28 -49.98 43.94
C GLU A 13 6.74 -49.48 42.56
N ASN A 14 8.05 -49.27 42.48
CA ASN A 14 8.78 -48.97 41.25
C ASN A 14 8.68 -50.15 40.31
N ASP A 15 7.68 -50.13 39.42
CA ASP A 15 7.63 -51.09 38.33
C ASP A 15 8.27 -50.48 37.07
N VAL A 16 9.58 -50.70 36.96
CA VAL A 16 10.38 -50.47 35.76
C VAL A 16 9.96 -51.55 34.74
N ALA A 17 8.82 -51.33 34.11
CA ALA A 17 8.34 -52.18 33.02
C ALA A 17 9.19 -51.94 31.77
N GLN A 18 9.99 -52.97 31.50
CA GLN A 18 10.89 -53.15 30.38
C GLN A 18 10.30 -52.72 29.03
N SER A 19 11.12 -51.94 28.34
CA SER A 19 11.10 -51.64 26.91
C SER A 19 10.76 -52.88 26.07
N ARG A 20 9.56 -52.89 25.48
CA ARG A 20 9.27 -53.65 24.27
C ARG A 20 9.21 -52.68 23.11
N GLU A 21 10.14 -52.87 22.19
CA GLU A 21 10.37 -52.12 20.96
C GLU A 21 9.12 -52.06 20.09
N GLY A 22 8.31 -51.02 20.29
CA GLY A 22 7.46 -50.46 19.24
C GLY A 22 8.10 -49.14 18.84
N SER A 23 8.50 -49.01 17.59
CA SER A 23 9.11 -47.80 17.02
C SER A 23 8.24 -46.58 17.28
N ARG A 24 8.53 -45.85 18.36
CA ARG A 24 7.90 -44.56 18.66
C ARG A 24 8.63 -43.52 17.84
N LEU A 25 7.94 -42.98 16.85
CA LEU A 25 8.43 -41.90 16.02
C LEU A 25 8.24 -40.62 16.84
N PHE A 26 9.30 -40.22 17.56
CA PHE A 26 9.32 -38.97 18.29
C PHE A 26 9.52 -37.82 17.30
N VAL A 27 8.52 -36.95 17.19
CA VAL A 27 8.70 -35.67 16.50
C VAL A 27 9.21 -34.69 17.54
N ASP A 28 10.52 -34.44 17.51
CA ASP A 28 11.18 -33.42 18.32
C ASP A 28 10.81 -32.04 17.77
N LEU A 29 9.76 -31.43 18.32
CA LEU A 29 9.42 -30.03 18.10
C LEU A 29 10.24 -29.22 19.10
N GLY A 30 11.48 -28.91 18.73
CA GLY A 30 12.47 -28.24 19.55
C GLY A 30 11.93 -27.03 20.33
N SER A 31 11.52 -27.27 21.57
CA SER A 31 11.32 -26.32 22.66
C SER A 31 10.90 -27.16 23.87
N GLY A 32 11.72 -27.17 24.92
CA GLY A 32 11.65 -28.09 26.06
C GLY A 32 10.40 -27.98 26.93
N ALA A 33 9.22 -28.28 26.38
CA ALA A 33 7.96 -28.39 27.09
C ALA A 33 7.28 -29.71 26.67
N GLY A 34 7.31 -30.67 27.58
CA GLY A 34 6.41 -31.83 27.68
C GLY A 34 6.03 -32.53 26.36
N ALA A 35 6.70 -33.64 26.06
CA ALA A 35 6.30 -34.56 25.00
C ALA A 35 4.85 -35.04 25.22
N VAL A 36 3.92 -34.52 24.42
CA VAL A 36 2.53 -34.98 24.38
C VAL A 36 2.49 -36.29 23.57
N PRO A 37 2.15 -37.44 24.17
CA PRO A 37 2.05 -38.68 23.42
C PRO A 37 0.83 -38.63 22.50
N VAL A 38 1.05 -38.38 21.22
CA VAL A 38 0.02 -38.58 20.19
C VAL A 38 -0.14 -40.08 19.99
N ARG A 39 -1.22 -40.65 20.53
CA ARG A 39 -1.65 -42.03 20.22
C ARG A 39 -2.09 -42.07 18.76
N ALA A 40 -1.18 -42.41 17.86
CA ALA A 40 -1.53 -42.86 16.53
C ALA A 40 -1.91 -44.35 16.62
N ASP A 41 -3.15 -44.63 17.00
CA ASP A 41 -3.74 -45.97 16.86
C ASP A 41 -4.01 -46.24 15.36
N LEU A 42 -2.94 -46.48 14.59
CA LEU A 42 -3.06 -47.10 13.27
C LEU A 42 -3.16 -48.62 13.45
N GLY A 43 -4.36 -49.05 13.86
CA GLY A 43 -4.77 -50.45 13.77
C GLY A 43 -4.80 -50.91 12.32
N ARG A 44 -3.71 -51.54 11.86
CA ARG A 44 -3.66 -52.31 10.61
C ARG A 44 -4.63 -53.49 10.73
N GLY A 45 -5.85 -53.36 10.22
CA GLY A 45 -6.70 -54.53 10.01
C GLY A 45 -8.21 -54.35 9.86
N ALA A 46 -8.81 -53.22 10.24
CA ALA A 46 -10.28 -53.14 10.35
C ALA A 46 -10.99 -52.14 9.41
N MET A 47 -10.28 -51.44 8.51
CA MET A 47 -10.87 -50.30 7.77
C MET A 47 -11.50 -50.62 6.40
N LEU A 48 -11.54 -51.88 5.95
CA LEU A 48 -12.03 -52.19 4.60
C LEU A 48 -13.54 -52.47 4.48
N ARG A 49 -14.33 -52.28 5.55
CA ARG A 49 -15.79 -52.48 5.51
C ARG A 49 -16.64 -51.28 5.93
N SER A 50 -16.03 -50.16 6.32
CA SER A 50 -16.81 -48.94 6.57
C SER A 50 -17.05 -48.22 5.25
N SER A 51 -18.31 -47.98 4.92
CA SER A 51 -18.73 -47.16 3.76
C SER A 51 -18.02 -45.80 3.75
N HIS A 52 -17.72 -45.25 4.93
CA HIS A 52 -16.97 -44.02 5.11
C HIS A 52 -15.51 -44.11 4.62
N ALA A 53 -14.82 -45.23 4.84
CA ALA A 53 -13.45 -45.40 4.35
C ALA A 53 -13.39 -45.43 2.81
N ILE A 54 -14.41 -46.01 2.17
CA ILE A 54 -14.53 -46.02 0.71
C ILE A 54 -14.74 -44.61 0.17
N VAL A 55 -15.61 -43.80 0.80
CA VAL A 55 -15.84 -42.40 0.39
C VAL A 55 -14.58 -41.55 0.54
N VAL A 56 -13.86 -41.70 1.66
CA VAL A 56 -12.61 -40.97 1.89
C VAL A 56 -11.54 -41.38 0.89
N ALA A 57 -11.38 -42.69 0.63
CA ALA A 57 -10.44 -43.18 -0.37
C ALA A 57 -10.78 -42.68 -1.78
N PHE A 58 -12.07 -42.67 -2.15
CA PHE A 58 -12.52 -42.15 -3.44
C PHE A 58 -12.23 -40.65 -3.57
N MET A 59 -12.50 -39.86 -2.53
CA MET A 59 -12.23 -38.42 -2.53
C MET A 59 -10.73 -38.13 -2.68
N VAL A 60 -9.87 -38.89 -1.98
CA VAL A 60 -8.40 -38.78 -2.10
C VAL A 60 -7.93 -39.10 -3.52
N VAL A 61 -8.47 -40.16 -4.14
CA VAL A 61 -8.14 -40.53 -5.52
C VAL A 61 -8.60 -39.45 -6.50
N LEU A 62 -9.78 -38.85 -6.30
CA LEU A 62 -10.30 -37.78 -7.15
C LEU A 62 -9.45 -36.51 -7.06
N SER A 63 -9.05 -36.12 -5.85
CA SER A 63 -8.17 -34.95 -5.63
C SER A 63 -6.78 -35.17 -6.23
N ALA A 64 -6.17 -36.33 -5.97
CA ALA A 64 -4.86 -36.67 -6.52
C ALA A 64 -4.91 -36.78 -8.06
N GLY A 65 -5.97 -37.39 -8.59
CA GLY A 65 -6.22 -37.50 -10.03
C GLY A 65 -6.41 -36.15 -10.70
N GLY A 66 -7.17 -35.23 -10.09
CA GLY A 66 -7.36 -33.86 -10.59
C GLY A 66 -6.04 -33.08 -10.67
N ILE A 67 -5.20 -33.17 -9.64
CA ILE A 67 -3.87 -32.55 -9.62
C ILE A 67 -2.98 -33.14 -10.72
N MET A 68 -3.02 -34.46 -10.93
CA MET A 68 -2.23 -35.11 -11.99
C MET A 68 -2.73 -34.73 -13.40
N LEU A 69 -4.05 -34.59 -13.58
CA LEU A 69 -4.67 -34.09 -14.80
C LEU A 69 -4.20 -32.67 -15.14
N MET A 70 -4.20 -31.76 -14.16
CA MET A 70 -3.69 -30.39 -14.35
C MET A 70 -2.19 -30.38 -14.69
N ARG A 71 -1.42 -31.33 -14.13
CA ARG A 71 0.01 -31.49 -14.44
C ARG A 71 0.24 -32.00 -15.86
N GLN A 72 -0.59 -32.92 -16.34
CA GLN A 72 -0.43 -33.55 -17.67
C GLN A 72 -1.00 -32.68 -18.80
N PHE A 73 -2.08 -31.95 -18.55
CA PHE A 73 -2.66 -30.99 -19.51
C PHE A 73 -1.99 -29.61 -19.49
N GLY A 74 -0.86 -29.47 -18.79
CA GLY A 74 0.11 -28.46 -19.18
C GLY A 74 -0.33 -27.02 -18.95
N VAL A 75 -0.74 -26.69 -17.72
CA VAL A 75 -0.25 -25.44 -17.10
C VAL A 75 0.98 -25.81 -16.26
N GLY A 76 1.92 -26.50 -16.90
CA GLY A 76 3.24 -26.67 -16.35
C GLY A 76 3.87 -25.29 -16.19
N VAL A 77 4.76 -25.16 -15.20
CA VAL A 77 5.53 -23.96 -14.81
C VAL A 77 6.52 -23.50 -15.92
N LYS A 78 6.19 -23.79 -17.18
CA LYS A 78 6.84 -23.35 -18.42
C LYS A 78 5.93 -22.41 -19.22
N THR A 79 5.20 -21.53 -18.55
CA THR A 79 5.14 -20.15 -19.03
C THR A 79 6.36 -19.43 -18.41
N ALA A 80 7.61 -19.84 -18.66
CA ALA A 80 8.36 -19.41 -19.84
C ALA A 80 7.60 -18.30 -20.57
N SER A 81 7.98 -17.06 -20.26
CA SER A 81 7.81 -15.87 -21.07
C SER A 81 7.10 -16.17 -22.38
N ALA A 82 5.77 -16.15 -22.36
CA ALA A 82 5.09 -15.76 -23.57
C ALA A 82 5.63 -14.35 -23.79
N ASP A 83 6.56 -14.21 -24.74
CA ASP A 83 6.61 -13.01 -25.54
C ASP A 83 5.18 -12.84 -26.04
N PHE A 84 4.37 -12.19 -25.22
CA PHE A 84 3.23 -11.48 -25.70
C PHE A 84 3.87 -10.50 -26.68
N ASN A 85 3.89 -10.90 -27.94
CA ASN A 85 3.76 -9.98 -29.04
C ASN A 85 2.37 -9.37 -28.84
N VAL A 86 2.25 -8.50 -27.83
CA VAL A 86 1.27 -7.45 -27.82
C VAL A 86 1.69 -6.71 -29.09
N THR A 87 1.05 -7.04 -30.21
CA THR A 87 0.57 -6.02 -31.12
C THR A 87 -0.26 -5.09 -30.24
N LEU A 88 0.48 -4.26 -29.49
CA LEU A 88 0.10 -2.89 -29.26
C LEU A 88 -0.15 -2.47 -30.70
N ASP A 89 -1.42 -2.44 -31.09
CA ASP A 89 -1.85 -1.40 -32.00
C ASP A 89 -1.23 -0.17 -31.40
N ARG A 90 -0.09 0.19 -32.01
CA ARG A 90 0.72 1.30 -31.64
C ARG A 90 -0.28 2.41 -31.89
N ILE A 91 -0.97 2.82 -30.83
CA ILE A 91 -1.64 4.09 -30.78
C ILE A 91 -0.48 5.00 -31.12
N ASP A 92 -0.46 5.39 -32.39
CA ASP A 92 0.57 6.23 -32.95
C ASP A 92 0.75 7.30 -31.91
N ARG A 93 1.94 7.36 -31.31
CA ARG A 93 2.32 8.49 -30.46
C ARG A 93 1.76 9.69 -31.20
N PRO A 94 0.83 10.49 -30.62
CA PRO A 94 0.26 11.60 -31.35
C PRO A 94 1.47 12.30 -31.91
N LYS A 95 1.60 12.33 -33.25
CA LYS A 95 2.74 12.94 -33.90
C LYS A 95 2.60 14.37 -33.47
N ILE A 96 3.28 14.74 -32.38
CA ILE A 96 3.52 16.11 -31.99
C ILE A 96 4.25 16.58 -33.24
N GLU A 97 3.49 17.25 -34.10
CA GLU A 97 3.94 17.68 -35.41
C GLU A 97 5.26 18.39 -35.11
N ALA A 98 6.38 17.83 -35.58
CA ALA A 98 7.69 18.39 -35.29
C ALA A 98 7.73 19.88 -35.65
N VAL A 99 6.94 20.24 -36.67
CA VAL A 99 6.60 21.60 -37.09
C VAL A 99 5.98 22.46 -35.99
N ARG A 100 4.99 21.97 -35.22
CA ARG A 100 4.42 22.71 -34.09
C ARG A 100 5.41 22.88 -32.95
N PHE A 101 6.21 21.86 -32.67
CA PHE A 101 7.23 21.95 -31.63
C PHE A 101 8.33 22.95 -32.01
N GLU A 102 8.78 22.93 -33.26
CA GLU A 102 9.73 23.89 -33.81
C GLU A 102 9.15 25.31 -33.77
N THR A 103 7.89 25.50 -34.19
CA THR A 103 7.20 26.80 -34.12
C THR A 103 7.15 27.33 -32.68
N LEU A 104 6.88 26.47 -31.69
CA LEU A 104 6.84 26.85 -30.28
C LEU A 104 8.22 27.22 -29.73
N MET A 105 9.27 26.48 -30.11
CA MET A 105 10.65 26.81 -29.73
C MET A 105 11.09 28.15 -30.35
N THR A 106 10.79 28.38 -31.63
CA THR A 106 11.09 29.67 -32.29
C THR A 106 10.31 30.82 -31.67
N THR A 107 9.05 30.59 -31.26
CA THR A 107 8.23 31.62 -30.59
C THR A 107 8.79 31.96 -29.21
N LEU A 108 9.26 30.96 -28.44
CA LEU A 108 9.89 31.16 -27.14
C LEU A 108 11.23 31.89 -27.25
N GLU A 109 12.10 31.49 -28.19
CA GLU A 109 13.37 32.20 -28.46
C GLU A 109 13.15 33.64 -28.93
N SER A 110 12.04 33.90 -29.63
CA SER A 110 11.68 35.25 -30.05
C SER A 110 11.14 36.12 -28.90
N GLY A 111 10.53 35.50 -27.88
CA GLY A 111 9.97 36.18 -26.71
C GLY A 111 10.97 36.50 -25.60
N ASP A 112 12.11 35.80 -25.55
CA ASP A 112 13.17 36.02 -24.54
C ASP A 112 14.11 37.18 -24.88
N ARG A 113 13.94 37.81 -26.05
CA ARG A 113 14.63 39.06 -26.35
C ARG A 113 13.91 40.19 -25.62
N PRO A 114 14.52 40.84 -24.61
CA PRO A 114 13.94 42.04 -24.03
C PRO A 114 13.75 43.03 -25.18
N LEU A 115 12.49 43.38 -25.46
CA LEU A 115 12.12 44.41 -26.43
C LEU A 115 12.76 45.71 -25.95
N GLN A 116 13.97 46.00 -26.45
CA GLN A 116 14.67 47.23 -26.18
C GLN A 116 13.95 48.31 -26.97
N VAL A 117 12.93 48.89 -26.34
CA VAL A 117 12.18 49.99 -26.93
C VAL A 117 13.11 51.19 -26.90
N ASP A 118 13.53 51.66 -28.08
CA ASP A 118 14.37 52.85 -28.21
C ASP A 118 13.65 54.03 -27.52
N PRO A 119 14.23 54.61 -26.46
CA PRO A 119 13.58 55.67 -25.68
C PRO A 119 13.31 56.94 -26.52
N SER A 120 13.97 57.06 -27.68
CA SER A 120 13.77 58.15 -28.65
C SER A 120 12.48 58.03 -29.48
N LYS A 121 11.82 56.86 -29.53
CA LYS A 121 10.54 56.67 -30.26
C LYS A 121 9.29 56.64 -29.36
N ILE A 122 9.44 56.55 -28.04
CA ILE A 122 8.33 56.61 -27.05
C ILE A 122 8.06 58.05 -26.58
N LEU A 123 8.87 59.03 -26.97
CA LEU A 123 8.67 60.46 -26.66
C LEU A 123 7.53 61.13 -27.48
N GLN A 124 6.57 60.36 -27.98
CA GLN A 124 5.28 60.94 -28.35
C GLN A 124 4.42 60.95 -27.07
N PRO A 125 4.04 62.14 -26.56
CA PRO A 125 3.29 62.25 -25.32
C PRO A 125 2.01 61.44 -25.43
N SER A 126 1.88 60.46 -24.53
CA SER A 126 0.69 59.63 -24.41
C SER A 126 -0.53 60.55 -24.22
N PRO A 127 -1.62 60.38 -24.98
CA PRO A 127 -2.83 61.20 -24.83
C PRO A 127 -3.56 60.99 -23.49
N PHE A 128 -3.02 60.16 -22.60
CA PHE A 128 -3.51 59.94 -21.23
C PHE A 128 -2.57 60.48 -20.15
N GLU A 129 -1.50 61.21 -20.51
CA GLU A 129 -0.68 61.93 -19.53
C GLU A 129 -1.45 63.15 -19.00
N LEU A 130 -2.20 62.93 -17.92
CA LEU A 130 -2.52 63.99 -16.98
C LEU A 130 -1.18 64.56 -16.51
N LYS A 131 -0.96 65.87 -16.74
CA LYS A 131 0.16 66.62 -16.16
C LYS A 131 0.05 66.56 -14.64
N VAL A 132 0.65 65.55 -14.04
CA VAL A 132 0.91 65.52 -12.61
C VAL A 132 2.13 66.40 -12.42
N GLU A 133 1.90 67.63 -11.97
CA GLU A 133 2.94 68.48 -11.40
C GLU A 133 3.79 67.63 -10.46
N THR A 134 5.11 67.73 -10.64
CA THR A 134 6.14 67.05 -9.88
C THR A 134 6.09 67.53 -8.43
N ALA A 135 5.11 67.05 -7.68
CA ALA A 135 5.14 67.05 -6.24
C ALA A 135 6.37 66.21 -5.85
N THR A 136 7.27 66.83 -5.09
CA THR A 136 8.39 66.19 -4.44
C THR A 136 8.01 64.77 -4.02
N LEU A 137 8.70 63.78 -4.59
CA LEU A 137 8.68 62.38 -4.15
C LEU A 137 9.19 62.34 -2.71
N VAL A 138 8.33 62.75 -1.78
CA VAL A 138 8.37 62.25 -0.41
C VAL A 138 8.20 60.75 -0.58
N ASP A 139 9.22 60.03 -0.16
CA ASP A 139 9.25 58.58 -0.02
C ASP A 139 8.09 58.15 0.91
N ASN A 140 6.88 58.17 0.37
CA ASN A 140 5.67 57.61 0.92
C ASN A 140 5.64 56.13 0.55
N THR A 141 6.74 55.41 0.82
CA THR A 141 6.58 54.02 1.21
C THR A 141 5.68 54.07 2.45
N PRO A 142 4.48 53.46 2.43
CA PRO A 142 3.71 53.32 3.66
C PRO A 142 4.66 52.63 4.64
N ARG A 143 5.08 53.34 5.69
CA ARG A 143 5.81 52.72 6.79
C ARG A 143 4.84 51.72 7.37
N GLU A 144 4.89 50.49 6.86
CA GLU A 144 4.16 49.35 7.40
C GLU A 144 4.40 49.39 8.90
N THR A 145 3.30 49.48 9.64
CA THR A 145 3.38 49.41 11.08
C THR A 145 4.01 48.05 11.44
N PRO A 146 4.80 47.96 12.52
CA PRO A 146 5.41 46.70 12.92
C PRO A 146 4.38 45.57 13.11
N GLU A 147 3.13 45.93 13.40
CA GLU A 147 1.99 45.01 13.49
C GLU A 147 1.55 44.44 12.14
N GLU A 148 1.50 45.27 11.08
CA GLU A 148 1.18 44.81 9.72
C GLU A 148 2.26 43.90 9.15
N ARG A 149 3.53 44.17 9.44
CA ARG A 149 4.65 43.32 9.03
C ARG A 149 4.61 41.97 9.72
N ALA A 150 4.34 41.93 11.03
CA ALA A 150 4.16 40.67 11.76
C ALA A 150 2.95 39.87 11.27
N ALA A 151 1.84 40.54 10.92
CA ALA A 151 0.67 39.89 10.34
C ALA A 151 0.96 39.29 8.95
N ARG A 152 1.72 39.99 8.10
CA ARG A 152 2.19 39.48 6.81
C ARG A 152 3.13 38.28 6.96
N GLU A 153 4.12 38.38 7.83
CA GLU A 153 5.06 37.27 8.10
C GLU A 153 4.33 36.05 8.65
N ALA A 154 3.36 36.22 9.55
CA ALA A 154 2.54 35.13 10.06
C ALA A 154 1.65 34.51 8.97
N ALA A 155 1.10 35.31 8.05
CA ALA A 155 0.33 34.81 6.91
C ALA A 155 1.20 34.04 5.92
N GLU A 156 2.40 34.56 5.62
CA GLU A 156 3.37 33.88 4.76
C GLU A 156 3.86 32.57 5.38
N ALA A 157 4.16 32.55 6.68
CA ALA A 157 4.58 31.34 7.38
C ALA A 157 3.50 30.25 7.34
N LYS A 158 2.23 30.63 7.52
CA LYS A 158 1.09 29.71 7.37
C LYS A 158 0.98 29.19 5.93
N ALA A 159 1.11 30.06 4.93
CA ALA A 159 1.04 29.66 3.52
C ALA A 159 2.18 28.69 3.14
N ARG A 160 3.39 28.91 3.66
CA ARG A 160 4.52 27.99 3.47
C ARG A 160 4.26 26.63 4.13
N ALA A 161 3.81 26.62 5.38
CA ALA A 161 3.50 25.39 6.09
C ALA A 161 2.42 24.54 5.40
N VAL A 162 1.39 25.16 4.81
CA VAL A 162 0.37 24.44 4.03
C VAL A 162 0.99 23.81 2.79
N ARG A 163 1.79 24.55 2.02
CA ARG A 163 2.46 24.02 0.82
C ARG A 163 3.42 22.88 1.14
N ASP A 164 4.18 23.02 2.22
CA ASP A 164 5.12 21.98 2.66
C ASP A 164 4.37 20.69 3.05
N ARG A 165 3.22 20.82 3.71
CA ARG A 165 2.34 19.69 4.05
C ARG A 165 1.76 19.03 2.81
N GLU A 166 1.28 19.80 1.83
CA GLU A 166 0.76 19.27 0.57
C GLU A 166 1.84 18.48 -0.19
N GLN A 167 3.06 19.00 -0.27
CA GLN A 167 4.18 18.30 -0.89
C GLN A 167 4.55 17.02 -0.13
N ALA A 168 4.51 17.04 1.21
CA ALA A 168 4.76 15.84 2.01
C ALA A 168 3.70 14.76 1.75
N ILE A 169 2.43 15.15 1.64
CA ILE A 169 1.32 14.24 1.31
C ILE A 169 1.50 13.65 -0.09
N GLU A 170 1.84 14.46 -1.10
CA GLU A 170 2.09 13.97 -2.46
C GLU A 170 3.26 12.98 -2.53
N ARG A 171 4.36 13.28 -1.84
CA ARG A 171 5.51 12.37 -1.75
C ARG A 171 5.13 11.08 -1.05
N ALA A 172 4.42 11.16 0.07
CA ALA A 172 3.95 9.99 0.80
C ALA A 172 3.02 9.14 -0.08
N LEU A 173 2.07 9.76 -0.78
CA LEU A 173 1.18 9.11 -1.73
C LEU A 173 1.98 8.31 -2.78
N GLY A 174 2.99 8.91 -3.41
CA GLY A 174 3.82 8.25 -4.43
C GLY A 174 4.60 7.03 -3.93
N THR A 175 4.83 6.91 -2.62
CA THR A 175 5.49 5.75 -2.01
C THR A 175 4.54 4.64 -1.58
N LEU A 176 3.24 4.92 -1.49
CA LEU A 176 2.25 3.93 -1.04
C LEU A 176 2.02 2.87 -2.11
N ARG A 177 2.20 1.60 -1.73
CA ARG A 177 1.88 0.45 -2.57
C ARG A 177 1.00 -0.53 -1.80
N LEU A 178 -0.14 -0.83 -2.40
CA LEU A 178 -1.01 -1.91 -1.96
C LEU A 178 -0.44 -3.24 -2.46
N GLN A 179 -0.07 -4.12 -1.53
CA GLN A 179 0.53 -5.42 -1.85
C GLN A 179 -0.52 -6.51 -1.95
N SER A 180 -1.42 -6.58 -0.98
CA SER A 180 -2.49 -7.57 -0.94
C SER A 180 -3.67 -7.09 -0.11
N ILE A 181 -4.84 -7.64 -0.41
CA ILE A 181 -6.06 -7.48 0.38
C ILE A 181 -6.49 -8.86 0.83
N VAL A 182 -6.81 -8.97 2.11
CA VAL A 182 -7.42 -10.15 2.73
C VAL A 182 -8.89 -9.83 2.95
N GLY A 183 -9.75 -10.43 2.13
CA GLY A 183 -11.20 -10.34 2.27
C GLY A 183 -11.71 -11.15 3.46
N GLY A 184 -12.97 -10.94 3.84
CA GLY A 184 -13.65 -11.66 4.91
C GLY A 184 -14.60 -10.78 5.71
N ARG A 185 -15.04 -11.27 6.88
CA ARG A 185 -15.91 -10.51 7.80
C ARG A 185 -15.23 -9.25 8.36
N ILE A 186 -13.90 -9.28 8.46
CA ILE A 186 -13.08 -8.16 8.91
C ILE A 186 -12.00 -7.97 7.83
N PRO A 187 -12.20 -7.07 6.85
CA PRO A 187 -11.24 -6.87 5.78
C PRO A 187 -9.95 -6.25 6.32
N ALA A 188 -8.81 -6.69 5.79
CA ALA A 188 -7.49 -6.14 6.10
C ALA A 188 -6.67 -6.00 4.81
N ALA A 189 -5.84 -4.97 4.74
CA ALA A 189 -4.97 -4.72 3.59
C ALA A 189 -3.51 -4.65 4.03
N ARG A 190 -2.60 -5.05 3.15
CA ARG A 190 -1.17 -4.89 3.35
C ARG A 190 -0.65 -3.73 2.51
N VAL A 191 -0.28 -2.64 3.16
CA VAL A 191 0.24 -1.41 2.53
C VAL A 191 1.66 -1.19 3.00
N ASN A 192 2.62 -1.09 2.07
CA ASN A 192 4.05 -0.90 2.39
C ASN A 192 4.60 -1.83 3.49
N THR A 193 4.17 -3.10 3.47
CA THR A 193 4.54 -4.16 4.43
C THR A 193 3.77 -4.16 5.75
N GLN A 194 3.03 -3.10 6.08
CA GLN A 194 2.17 -3.02 7.26
C GLN A 194 0.77 -3.56 6.98
N ILE A 195 0.18 -4.26 7.96
CA ILE A 195 -1.20 -4.74 7.88
C ILE A 195 -2.09 -3.68 8.52
N VAL A 196 -3.06 -3.18 7.77
CA VAL A 196 -3.94 -2.08 8.18
C VAL A 196 -5.41 -2.47 8.02
N ARG A 197 -6.26 -1.94 8.90
CA ARG A 197 -7.71 -2.12 8.91
C ARG A 197 -8.42 -0.78 8.71
N ALA A 198 -9.73 -0.83 8.49
CA ALA A 198 -10.56 0.38 8.49
C ALA A 198 -10.42 1.11 9.83
N GLY A 199 -10.10 2.40 9.79
CA GLY A 199 -9.81 3.26 10.93
C GLY A 199 -8.33 3.46 11.25
N ASP A 200 -7.43 2.63 10.71
CA ASP A 200 -5.99 2.78 10.97
C ASP A 200 -5.39 3.93 10.15
N VAL A 201 -4.27 4.48 10.65
CA VAL A 201 -3.51 5.53 9.95
C VAL A 201 -2.30 4.91 9.25
N VAL A 202 -2.09 5.27 7.99
CA VAL A 202 -1.00 4.81 7.14
C VAL A 202 -0.09 5.99 6.79
N ALA A 203 1.22 5.78 6.97
CA ALA A 203 2.24 6.79 6.68
C ALA A 203 1.97 8.15 7.35
N ASP A 204 1.38 8.14 8.55
CA ASP A 204 1.06 9.30 9.41
C ASP A 204 0.08 10.35 8.85
N PHE A 205 -0.28 10.27 7.57
CA PHE A 205 -1.17 11.24 6.90
C PHE A 205 -2.53 10.66 6.51
N PHE A 206 -2.61 9.37 6.19
CA PHE A 206 -3.79 8.79 5.55
C PHE A 206 -4.58 7.91 6.51
N ALA A 207 -5.85 8.22 6.75
CA ALA A 207 -6.75 7.34 7.49
C ALA A 207 -7.44 6.37 6.53
N VAL A 208 -7.46 5.07 6.87
CA VAL A 208 -8.17 4.06 6.07
C VAL A 208 -9.67 4.18 6.35
N LYS A 209 -10.45 4.55 5.33
CA LYS A 209 -11.92 4.67 5.45
C LYS A 209 -12.62 3.34 5.20
N GLU A 210 -12.26 2.71 4.09
CA GLU A 210 -12.92 1.49 3.61
C GLU A 210 -11.90 0.62 2.87
N ILE A 211 -11.96 -0.70 3.07
CA ILE A 211 -11.19 -1.68 2.30
C ILE A 211 -12.18 -2.45 1.43
N ARG A 212 -12.02 -2.37 0.11
CA ARG A 212 -12.81 -3.09 -0.89
C ARG A 212 -12.05 -4.31 -1.39
N ASP A 213 -12.65 -5.07 -2.30
CA ASP A 213 -12.07 -6.32 -2.82
C ASP A 213 -10.70 -6.13 -3.49
N ARG A 214 -10.48 -4.99 -4.16
CA ARG A 214 -9.27 -4.73 -4.96
C ARG A 214 -8.66 -3.34 -4.77
N SER A 215 -9.27 -2.50 -3.93
CA SER A 215 -8.81 -1.15 -3.64
C SER A 215 -9.02 -0.77 -2.18
N VAL A 216 -8.21 0.16 -1.69
CA VAL A 216 -8.32 0.74 -0.36
C VAL A 216 -8.64 2.21 -0.51
N ILE A 217 -9.69 2.67 0.17
CA ILE A 217 -10.08 4.07 0.21
C ILE A 217 -9.40 4.71 1.41
N LEU A 218 -8.55 5.69 1.11
CA LEU A 218 -7.81 6.49 2.07
C LEU A 218 -8.41 7.89 2.12
N GLU A 219 -8.46 8.49 3.30
CA GLU A 219 -8.89 9.85 3.51
C GLU A 219 -7.76 10.66 4.16
N CYS A 220 -7.45 11.83 3.60
CA CYS A 220 -6.46 12.76 4.14
C CYS A 220 -6.92 14.20 3.88
N ASP A 221 -6.97 15.03 4.92
CA ASP A 221 -7.38 16.43 4.85
C ASP A 221 -8.70 16.66 4.06
N GLY A 222 -9.67 15.74 4.21
CA GLY A 222 -10.98 15.77 3.54
C GLY A 222 -10.98 15.33 2.07
N LYS A 223 -9.83 14.96 1.51
CA LYS A 223 -9.69 14.38 0.17
C LYS A 223 -9.69 12.86 0.24
N ILE A 224 -10.35 12.23 -0.74
CA ILE A 224 -10.46 10.77 -0.83
C ILE A 224 -9.52 10.27 -1.92
N TYR A 225 -8.65 9.33 -1.55
CA TYR A 225 -7.69 8.69 -2.44
C TYR A 225 -8.01 7.20 -2.58
N GLU A 226 -8.00 6.68 -3.81
CA GLU A 226 -8.21 5.25 -4.06
C GLU A 226 -6.89 4.58 -4.43
N LEU A 227 -6.44 3.66 -3.58
CA LEU A 227 -5.23 2.88 -3.78
C LEU A 227 -5.58 1.50 -4.32
N GLY A 228 -5.29 1.23 -5.58
CA GLY A 228 -5.48 -0.07 -6.22
C GLY A 228 -4.17 -0.87 -6.34
N LEU A 229 -4.29 -2.18 -6.59
CA LEU A 229 -3.13 -3.04 -6.84
C LEU A 229 -2.33 -2.64 -8.10
N THR A 230 -2.99 -2.00 -9.08
CA THR A 230 -2.39 -1.57 -10.35
C THR A 230 -1.84 -0.14 -10.31
N GLY A 231 -2.03 0.59 -9.21
CA GLY A 231 -1.60 1.98 -9.07
C GLY A 231 -2.58 2.83 -8.30
N ILE A 232 -2.22 4.10 -8.11
CA ILE A 232 -2.99 5.08 -7.34
C ILE A 232 -3.90 5.85 -8.30
N GLN A 233 -5.19 5.93 -7.97
CA GLN A 233 -6.12 6.79 -8.70
C GLN A 233 -6.65 7.87 -7.77
N ILE A 234 -6.53 9.13 -8.21
CA ILE A 234 -7.08 10.28 -7.52
C ILE A 234 -8.50 10.44 -8.05
N LYS A 235 -9.49 10.24 -7.18
CA LYS A 235 -10.87 10.50 -7.53
C LYS A 235 -11.15 11.99 -7.25
N PRO A 236 -11.62 12.76 -8.25
CA PRO A 236 -11.99 14.16 -8.04
C PRO A 236 -13.22 14.29 -7.13
#